data_AF-A0A964VQY9-F1
#
_entry.id   AF-A0A964VQY9-F1
#
_cell.length_a   1.000
_cell.length_b   1.000
_cell.length_c   1.000
_cell.angle_alpha   90.00
_cell.angle_beta   90.00
_cell.angle_gamma   90.00
#
_symmetry.space_group_name_H-M   'P 1'
#
loop_
_entity.id
_entity.type
_entity.pdbx_description
1 polymer ?
#
loop_
_entity_poly.entity_id
_entity_poly.type
_entity_poly.pdbx_seq_one_letter_code
_entity_poly.pdbx_strand_id
1 'polypeptide(L)'
;MNWLLFALMTVLSWGVYGVLLHKGRGQMPMGTEAPHAGLKAFLFVCIAYALIGLAAAALLKLRGSNWSFSGGGIKWSLIAGVAGAVGAFTLVLALGAAAQIYKGAAAAAVMPIVFGGAPIVNTIVAMGLHPPEGGLKALPLPFILGCVLAAVGAFLVAKYAPSNVGAPASPVSTQTAPIQK
;
A
#
# COMPACT_ATOMS: atom_id res chain seq x y z
N MET A 1 -25.02 -7.79 5.17
CA MET A 1 -24.56 -7.01 3.99
C MET A 1 -23.23 -6.28 4.29
N ASN A 2 -22.27 -6.93 4.96
CA ASN A 2 -21.11 -6.23 5.55
C ASN A 2 -19.80 -6.37 4.75
N TRP A 3 -19.74 -7.29 3.77
CA TRP A 3 -18.51 -7.54 3.02
C TRP A 3 -18.09 -6.33 2.19
N LEU A 4 -19.05 -5.58 1.62
CA LEU A 4 -18.76 -4.38 0.84
C LEU A 4 -18.17 -3.27 1.73
N LEU A 5 -18.68 -3.12 2.95
CA LEU A 5 -18.10 -2.18 3.91
C LEU A 5 -16.64 -2.55 4.23
N PHE A 6 -16.34 -3.82 4.49
CA PHE A 6 -14.97 -4.26 4.73
C PHE A 6 -14.06 -4.08 3.51
N ALA A 7 -14.59 -4.27 2.30
CA ALA A 7 -13.86 -3.99 1.06
C ALA A 7 -13.55 -2.49 0.92
N LEU A 8 -14.52 -1.61 1.18
CA LEU A 8 -14.31 -0.15 1.15
C LEU A 8 -13.36 0.33 2.26
N MET A 9 -13.43 -0.25 3.46
CA MET A 9 -12.44 0.00 4.51
C MET A 9 -11.04 -0.43 4.07
N THR A 10 -10.92 -1.55 3.36
CA THR A 10 -9.65 -2.00 2.78
C THR A 10 -9.12 -0.97 1.78
N VAL A 11 -9.97 -0.48 0.87
CA VAL A 11 -9.61 0.59 -0.09
C VAL A 11 -9.14 1.85 0.65
N LEU A 12 -9.85 2.28 1.69
CA LEU A 12 -9.47 3.44 2.49
C LEU A 12 -8.11 3.24 3.17
N SER A 13 -7.92 2.12 3.88
CA SER A 13 -6.68 1.82 4.59
C SER A 13 -5.47 1.73 3.65
N TRP A 14 -5.61 1.01 2.53
CA TRP A 14 -4.54 0.89 1.54
C TRP A 14 -4.32 2.18 0.74
N GLY A 15 -5.38 2.95 0.48
CA GLY A 15 -5.30 4.24 -0.22
C GLY A 15 -4.47 5.27 0.57
N VAL A 16 -4.68 5.37 1.88
CA VAL A 16 -3.89 6.28 2.73
C VAL A 16 -2.50 5.73 3.07
N TYR A 17 -2.31 4.41 2.99
CA TYR A 17 -1.09 3.73 3.42
C TYR A 17 0.19 4.33 2.83
N GLY A 18 0.28 4.45 1.50
CA GLY A 18 1.50 4.96 0.87
C GLY A 18 1.78 6.45 1.13
N VAL A 19 0.76 7.27 1.39
CA VAL A 19 0.96 8.66 1.82
C VAL A 19 1.55 8.70 3.23
N LEU A 20 0.98 7.92 4.16
CA LEU A 20 1.48 7.78 5.53
C LEU A 20 2.91 7.22 5.54
N LEU A 21 3.19 6.23 4.70
CA LEU A 21 4.47 5.56 4.60
C LEU A 21 5.55 6.46 3.98
N HIS A 22 5.19 7.21 2.92
CA HIS A 22 6.07 8.23 2.34
C HIS A 22 6.43 9.30 3.38
N LYS A 23 5.44 9.78 4.15
CA LYS A 23 5.66 10.73 5.25
C LYS A 23 6.56 10.15 6.34
N GLY A 24 6.25 8.95 6.82
CA GLY A 24 7.05 8.27 7.85
C GLY A 24 8.50 8.07 7.42
N ARG A 25 8.73 7.66 6.17
CA ARG A 25 10.08 7.58 5.58
C ARG A 25 10.75 8.95 5.52
N GLY A 26 10.05 9.98 5.08
CA GLY A 26 10.57 11.35 4.94
C GLY A 26 10.92 12.02 6.26
N GLN A 27 10.39 11.52 7.38
CA GLN A 27 10.70 12.00 8.73
C GLN A 27 11.82 11.19 9.42
N MET A 28 12.41 10.20 8.75
CA MET A 28 13.58 9.49 9.27
C MET A 28 14.82 10.39 9.26
N PRO A 29 15.82 10.11 10.13
CA PRO A 29 17.04 10.90 10.19
C PRO A 29 17.75 10.98 8.82
N MET A 30 18.19 12.19 8.48
CA MET A 30 18.96 12.49 7.27
C MET A 30 20.47 12.26 7.49
N GLY A 31 21.26 12.35 6.41
CA GLY A 31 22.71 12.12 6.45
C GLY A 31 23.07 10.66 6.18
N THR A 32 23.97 10.09 6.96
CA THR A 32 24.41 8.69 6.82
C THR A 32 23.28 7.68 6.95
N GLU A 33 22.21 8.04 7.67
CA GLU A 33 21.06 7.18 7.92
C GLU A 33 19.98 7.23 6.83
N ALA A 34 20.05 8.20 5.90
CA ALA A 34 19.05 8.39 4.86
C ALA A 34 18.82 7.16 3.97
N PRO A 35 19.85 6.36 3.58
CA PRO A 35 19.65 5.13 2.82
C PRO A 35 18.79 4.08 3.55
N HIS A 36 18.76 4.10 4.88
CA HIS A 36 18.03 3.14 5.70
C HIS A 36 16.61 3.58 6.03
N ALA A 37 16.19 4.79 5.64
CA ALA A 37 14.87 5.34 5.98
C ALA A 37 13.70 4.43 5.58
N GLY A 38 13.79 3.78 4.42
CA GLY A 38 12.79 2.83 3.96
C GLY A 38 12.71 1.59 4.86
N LEU A 39 13.85 0.98 5.17
CA LEU A 39 13.91 -0.20 6.05
C LEU A 39 13.40 0.11 7.45
N LYS A 40 13.75 1.28 8.00
CA LYS A 40 13.25 1.75 9.30
C LYS A 40 11.74 1.93 9.28
N ALA A 41 11.17 2.55 8.24
CA ALA A 41 9.73 2.69 8.11
C ALA A 41 9.03 1.32 7.98
N PHE A 42 9.57 0.42 7.16
CA PHE A 42 9.04 -0.92 6.97
C PHE A 42 9.09 -1.78 8.25
N LEU A 43 10.13 -1.64 9.07
CA LEU A 43 10.21 -2.34 10.37
C LEU A 43 8.98 -2.03 11.24
N PHE A 44 8.56 -0.77 11.31
CA PHE A 44 7.36 -0.39 12.07
C PHE A 44 6.06 -0.88 11.42
N VAL A 45 6.02 -1.08 10.09
CA VAL A 45 4.90 -1.78 9.43
C VAL A 45 4.83 -3.24 9.90
N CYS A 46 5.97 -3.95 9.96
CA CYS A 46 6.02 -5.32 10.47
C CYS A 46 5.59 -5.41 11.94
N ILE A 47 6.02 -4.47 12.77
CA ILE A 47 5.59 -4.39 14.18
C ILE A 47 4.06 -4.20 14.25
N ALA A 48 3.49 -3.31 13.44
CA ALA A 48 2.04 -3.11 13.39
C ALA A 48 1.30 -4.40 12.97
N TYR A 49 1.84 -5.16 12.01
CA TYR A 49 1.25 -6.44 11.59
C TYR A 49 1.28 -7.47 12.73
N ALA A 50 2.37 -7.53 13.49
CA ALA A 50 2.47 -8.40 14.67
C ALA A 50 1.42 -8.02 15.74
N LEU A 51 1.23 -6.72 16.01
CA LEU A 51 0.22 -6.24 16.95
C LEU A 51 -1.20 -6.60 16.51
N ILE A 52 -1.51 -6.46 15.21
CA ILE A 52 -2.80 -6.88 14.65
C ILE A 52 -2.97 -8.41 14.78
N GLY A 53 -1.90 -9.19 14.58
CA GLY A 53 -1.90 -10.63 14.81
C GLY A 53 -2.25 -11.01 16.25
N LEU A 54 -1.68 -10.29 17.23
CA LEU A 54 -2.03 -10.47 18.65
C LEU A 54 -3.49 -10.10 18.93
N ALA A 55 -4.00 -9.03 18.33
CA ALA A 55 -5.40 -8.64 18.46
C ALA A 55 -6.34 -9.71 17.86
N ALA A 56 -5.99 -10.29 16.70
CA ALA A 56 -6.74 -11.38 16.09
C ALA A 56 -6.75 -12.64 16.98
N ALA A 57 -5.61 -13.00 17.57
CA ALA A 57 -5.49 -14.09 18.53
C ALA A 57 -6.37 -13.87 19.77
N ALA A 58 -6.36 -12.67 20.34
CA ALA A 58 -7.23 -12.31 21.45
C ALA A 58 -8.71 -12.41 21.07
N LEU A 59 -9.09 -11.93 19.87
CA LEU A 59 -10.47 -11.99 19.38
C LEU A 59 -10.93 -13.44 19.15
N LEU A 60 -10.07 -14.34 18.66
CA LEU A 60 -10.41 -15.77 18.54
C LEU A 60 -10.75 -16.38 19.91
N LYS A 61 -9.96 -16.04 20.94
CA LYS A 61 -10.22 -16.47 22.31
C LYS A 61 -11.54 -15.91 22.85
N LEU A 62 -11.78 -14.61 22.68
CA LEU A 62 -13.01 -13.94 23.13
C LEU A 62 -14.26 -14.48 22.43
N ARG A 63 -14.13 -14.98 21.19
CA ARG A 63 -15.23 -15.59 20.44
C ARG A 63 -15.43 -17.09 20.73
N GLY A 64 -14.69 -17.66 21.69
CA GLY A 64 -14.82 -19.06 22.09
C GLY A 64 -14.29 -20.07 21.06
N SER A 65 -13.35 -19.66 20.21
CA SER A 65 -12.71 -20.58 19.26
C SER A 65 -12.06 -21.76 20.00
N ASN A 66 -12.18 -22.96 19.44
CA ASN A 66 -11.49 -24.16 19.93
C ASN A 66 -10.04 -24.26 19.41
N TRP A 67 -9.56 -23.26 18.67
CA TRP A 67 -8.20 -23.18 18.10
C TRP A 67 -7.83 -24.38 17.20
N SER A 68 -8.83 -25.02 16.61
CA SER A 68 -8.60 -26.04 15.58
C SER A 68 -8.24 -25.37 14.25
N PHE A 69 -7.07 -25.68 13.71
CA PHE A 69 -6.59 -25.15 12.44
C PHE A 69 -6.27 -26.29 11.48
N SER A 70 -6.63 -26.13 10.20
CA SER A 70 -6.22 -27.05 9.15
C SER A 70 -4.82 -26.69 8.63
N GLY A 71 -4.00 -27.70 8.32
CA GLY A 71 -2.66 -27.48 7.75
C GLY A 71 -2.69 -26.70 6.44
N GLY A 72 -3.71 -26.93 5.59
CA GLY A 72 -3.94 -26.17 4.37
C GLY A 72 -4.29 -24.70 4.64
N GLY A 73 -5.14 -24.43 5.63
CA GLY A 73 -5.51 -23.08 6.05
C GLY A 73 -4.30 -22.30 6.56
N ILE A 74 -3.46 -22.92 7.40
CA ILE A 74 -2.21 -22.32 7.88
C ILE A 74 -1.29 -22.01 6.70
N LYS A 75 -1.01 -22.99 5.84
CA LYS A 75 -0.06 -22.86 4.72
C LYS A 75 -0.46 -21.71 3.78
N TRP A 76 -1.70 -21.68 3.30
CA TRP A 76 -2.13 -20.64 2.36
C TRP A 76 -2.26 -19.27 3.00
N SER A 77 -2.66 -19.19 4.28
CA SER A 77 -2.69 -17.91 5.02
C SER A 77 -1.28 -17.34 5.22
N LEU A 78 -0.29 -18.19 5.50
CA LEU A 78 1.11 -17.77 5.61
C LEU A 78 1.66 -17.27 4.27
N ILE A 79 1.41 -18.00 3.17
CA ILE A 79 1.81 -17.58 1.82
C ILE A 79 1.17 -16.22 1.48
N ALA A 80 -0.12 -16.05 1.75
CA ALA A 80 -0.82 -14.78 1.54
C ALA A 80 -0.21 -13.64 2.39
N GLY A 81 0.13 -13.92 3.65
CA GLY A 81 0.80 -12.97 4.53
C GLY A 81 2.18 -12.55 4.01
N VAL A 82 2.98 -13.49 3.51
CA VAL A 82 4.28 -13.22 2.88
C VAL A 82 4.10 -12.38 1.61
N ALA A 83 3.14 -12.71 0.75
CA ALA A 83 2.85 -11.93 -0.46
C ALA A 83 2.49 -10.47 -0.10
N GLY A 84 1.66 -10.26 0.92
CA GLY A 84 1.34 -8.93 1.43
C GLY A 84 2.55 -8.18 2.00
N ALA A 85 3.39 -8.86 2.79
CA ALA A 85 4.60 -8.27 3.37
C ALA A 85 5.64 -7.87 2.31
N VAL A 86 5.86 -8.71 1.30
CA VAL A 86 6.73 -8.41 0.15
C VAL A 86 6.18 -7.24 -0.66
N GLY A 87 4.85 -7.19 -0.87
CA GLY A 87 4.20 -6.05 -1.52
C GLY A 87 4.40 -4.74 -0.76
N ALA A 88 4.19 -4.75 0.56
CA ALA A 88 4.45 -3.59 1.42
C ALA A 88 5.94 -3.17 1.40
N PHE A 89 6.86 -4.13 1.46
CA PHE A 89 8.30 -3.87 1.40
C PHE A 89 8.70 -3.19 0.09
N THR A 90 8.29 -3.77 -1.04
CA THR A 90 8.60 -3.23 -2.38
C THR A 90 7.94 -1.87 -2.62
N LEU A 91 6.74 -1.63 -2.06
CA LEU A 91 6.12 -0.30 -2.09
C LEU A 91 6.99 0.75 -1.38
N VAL A 92 7.54 0.44 -0.21
CA VAL A 92 8.43 1.37 0.50
C VAL A 92 9.65 1.73 -0.34
N LEU A 93 10.27 0.72 -0.98
CA LEU A 93 11.42 0.93 -1.86
C LEU A 93 11.04 1.77 -3.09
N ALA A 94 9.89 1.49 -3.70
CA ALA A 94 9.37 2.24 -4.84
C ALA A 94 9.10 3.70 -4.49
N LEU A 95 8.44 3.97 -3.35
CA LEU A 95 8.24 5.33 -2.84
C LEU A 95 9.58 6.03 -2.58
N GLY A 96 10.58 5.29 -2.12
CA GLY A 96 11.91 5.85 -1.87
C GLY A 96 12.66 6.26 -3.13
N ALA A 97 12.61 5.41 -4.15
CA ALA A 97 13.18 5.70 -5.47
C ALA A 97 12.42 6.84 -6.16
N ALA A 98 11.08 6.78 -6.17
CA ALA A 98 10.22 7.79 -6.75
C ALA A 98 10.38 9.16 -6.07
N ALA A 99 10.66 9.21 -4.76
CA ALA A 99 10.90 10.47 -4.05
C ALA A 99 12.13 11.24 -4.55
N GLN A 100 13.11 10.58 -5.19
CA GLN A 100 14.25 11.30 -5.78
C GLN A 100 13.86 12.09 -7.03
N ILE A 101 12.81 11.64 -7.74
CA ILE A 101 12.33 12.24 -8.99
C ILE A 101 11.16 13.18 -8.71
N TYR A 102 10.16 12.69 -7.96
CA TYR A 102 8.88 13.35 -7.75
C TYR A 102 8.77 14.06 -6.38
N LYS A 103 9.81 14.01 -5.54
CA LYS A 103 9.83 14.60 -4.19
C LYS A 103 8.59 14.17 -3.38
N GLY A 104 7.82 15.12 -2.85
CA GLY A 104 6.59 14.87 -2.09
C GLY A 104 5.45 14.23 -2.91
N ALA A 105 5.53 14.24 -4.24
CA ALA A 105 4.54 13.64 -5.12
C ALA A 105 4.79 12.15 -5.42
N ALA A 106 5.80 11.52 -4.80
CA ALA A 106 6.12 10.11 -5.04
C ALA A 106 4.95 9.16 -4.82
N ALA A 107 4.14 9.38 -3.77
CA ALA A 107 2.95 8.57 -3.53
C ALA A 107 1.91 8.71 -4.65
N ALA A 108 1.74 9.92 -5.20
CA ALA A 108 0.81 10.17 -6.30
C ALA A 108 1.24 9.47 -7.60
N ALA A 109 2.55 9.29 -7.82
CA ALA A 109 3.07 8.54 -8.97
C ALA A 109 3.00 7.01 -8.77
N VAL A 110 3.33 6.51 -7.58
CA VAL A 110 3.47 5.07 -7.32
C VAL A 110 2.13 4.38 -7.04
N MET A 111 1.26 5.00 -6.24
CA MET A 111 0.05 4.35 -5.72
C MET A 111 -0.95 3.95 -6.82
N PRO A 112 -1.23 4.77 -7.85
CA PRO A 112 -2.18 4.39 -8.89
C PRO A 112 -1.72 3.16 -9.68
N ILE A 113 -0.41 3.03 -9.93
CA ILE A 113 0.17 1.87 -10.63
C ILE A 113 -0.11 0.60 -9.84
N VAL A 114 0.11 0.64 -8.52
CA VAL A 114 -0.11 -0.51 -7.64
C VAL A 114 -1.59 -0.87 -7.54
N PHE A 115 -2.46 0.11 -7.29
CA PHE A 115 -3.89 -0.16 -7.06
C PHE A 115 -4.69 -0.37 -8.35
N GLY A 116 -4.18 0.06 -9.49
CA GLY A 116 -4.73 -0.31 -10.80
C GLY A 116 -4.23 -1.64 -11.31
N GLY A 117 -2.96 -1.98 -11.02
CA GLY A 117 -2.35 -3.24 -11.44
C GLY A 117 -2.78 -4.43 -10.60
N ALA A 118 -2.95 -4.27 -9.29
CA ALA A 118 -3.29 -5.36 -8.38
C ALA A 118 -4.60 -6.09 -8.74
N PRO A 119 -5.71 -5.40 -9.10
CA PRO A 119 -6.91 -6.07 -9.58
C PRO A 119 -6.68 -6.92 -10.83
N ILE A 120 -5.86 -6.45 -11.78
CA ILE A 120 -5.54 -7.16 -13.01
C ILE A 120 -4.76 -8.45 -12.71
N VAL A 121 -3.73 -8.36 -11.86
CA VAL A 121 -2.96 -9.52 -11.41
C VAL A 121 -3.86 -10.52 -10.70
N ASN A 122 -4.72 -10.05 -9.79
CA ASN A 122 -5.68 -10.90 -9.09
C ASN A 122 -6.59 -11.64 -10.07
N THR A 123 -7.10 -10.96 -11.10
CA THR A 123 -7.95 -11.66 -12.07
C THR A 123 -7.18 -12.67 -12.91
N ILE A 124 -5.96 -12.35 -13.36
CA ILE A 124 -5.14 -13.31 -14.12
C ILE A 124 -4.88 -14.56 -13.30
N VAL A 125 -4.47 -14.40 -12.03
CA VAL A 125 -4.23 -15.52 -11.11
C VAL A 125 -5.51 -16.29 -10.84
N ALA A 126 -6.63 -15.61 -10.60
CA ALA A 126 -7.93 -16.24 -10.37
C ALA A 126 -8.40 -17.05 -11.58
N MET A 127 -8.27 -16.52 -12.81
CA MET A 127 -8.59 -17.25 -14.04
C MET A 127 -7.63 -18.43 -14.29
N GLY A 128 -6.37 -18.32 -13.86
CA GLY A 128 -5.40 -19.43 -13.96
C GLY A 128 -5.73 -20.58 -13.01
N LEU A 129 -6.18 -20.26 -11.79
CA LEU A 129 -6.58 -21.25 -10.78
C LEU A 129 -7.99 -21.81 -11.02
N HIS A 130 -8.89 -20.98 -11.54
CA HIS A 130 -10.27 -21.31 -11.88
C HIS A 130 -10.55 -20.86 -13.32
N PRO A 131 -10.23 -21.72 -14.31
CA PRO A 131 -10.46 -21.40 -15.72
C PRO A 131 -11.91 -21.00 -15.98
N PRO A 132 -12.16 -19.92 -16.74
CA PRO A 132 -13.51 -19.45 -17.05
C PRO A 132 -14.29 -20.52 -17.83
N GLU A 133 -15.57 -20.68 -17.48
CA GLU A 133 -16.49 -21.57 -18.20
C GLU A 133 -16.58 -21.14 -19.67
N GLY A 134 -16.29 -22.06 -20.61
CA GLY A 134 -16.22 -21.76 -22.05
C GLY A 134 -14.86 -21.24 -22.54
N GLY A 135 -13.86 -21.15 -21.67
CA GLY A 135 -12.49 -20.75 -22.01
C GLY A 135 -12.31 -19.24 -22.19
N LEU A 136 -11.07 -18.81 -22.48
CA LEU A 136 -10.72 -17.39 -22.55
C LEU A 136 -11.49 -16.59 -23.62
N LYS A 137 -12.01 -17.27 -24.65
CA LYS A 137 -12.84 -16.66 -25.70
C LYS A 137 -14.27 -16.37 -25.25
N ALA A 138 -14.74 -16.99 -24.18
CA ALA A 138 -16.07 -16.78 -23.59
C ALA A 138 -16.08 -15.68 -22.53
N LEU A 139 -14.95 -15.01 -22.27
CA LEU A 139 -14.88 -13.92 -21.30
C LEU A 139 -15.84 -12.78 -21.71
N PRO A 140 -16.67 -12.28 -20.78
CA PRO A 140 -17.57 -11.18 -21.09
C PRO A 140 -16.78 -9.94 -21.56
N LEU A 141 -17.19 -9.36 -22.68
CA LEU A 141 -16.58 -8.13 -23.19
C LEU A 141 -16.55 -6.99 -22.14
N PRO A 142 -17.57 -6.77 -21.30
CA PRO A 142 -17.51 -5.76 -20.24
C PRO A 142 -16.40 -6.00 -19.22
N PHE A 143 -16.08 -7.26 -18.94
CA PHE A 143 -15.02 -7.63 -18.01
C PHE A 143 -13.65 -7.24 -18.58
N ILE A 144 -13.38 -7.59 -19.84
CA ILE A 144 -12.14 -7.21 -20.55
C ILE A 144 -12.00 -5.69 -20.61
N LEU A 145 -13.08 -5.00 -20.98
CA LEU A 145 -13.12 -3.54 -21.02
C LEU A 145 -12.82 -2.93 -19.64
N GLY A 146 -13.36 -3.51 -18.57
CA GLY A 146 -13.07 -3.10 -17.19
C GLY A 146 -11.58 -3.20 -16.83
N CYS A 147 -10.90 -4.29 -17.22
CA CYS A 147 -9.46 -4.44 -17.01
C CYS A 147 -8.66 -3.39 -17.80
N VAL A 148 -9.01 -3.13 -19.06
CA VAL A 148 -8.37 -2.11 -19.88
C VAL A 148 -8.58 -0.72 -19.28
N LEU A 149 -9.80 -0.38 -18.87
CA LEU A 149 -10.12 0.90 -18.24
C LEU A 149 -9.40 1.07 -16.90
N ALA A 150 -9.25 0.02 -16.11
CA ALA A 150 -8.47 0.06 -14.87
C ALA A 150 -6.99 0.34 -15.15
N ALA A 151 -6.40 -0.35 -16.14
CA ALA A 151 -5.00 -0.13 -16.54
C ALA A 151 -4.78 1.30 -17.06
N VAL A 152 -5.65 1.77 -17.96
CA VAL A 152 -5.58 3.11 -18.54
C VAL A 152 -5.80 4.17 -17.46
N GLY A 153 -6.81 4.02 -16.61
CA GLY A 153 -7.08 4.94 -15.52
C GLY A 153 -5.89 5.05 -14.57
N ALA A 154 -5.31 3.93 -14.17
CA ALA A 154 -4.11 3.90 -13.34
C ALA A 154 -2.90 4.59 -13.98
N PHE A 155 -2.68 4.35 -15.27
CA PHE A 155 -1.63 5.02 -16.03
C PHE A 155 -1.87 6.54 -16.09
N LEU A 156 -3.09 6.98 -16.40
CA LEU A 156 -3.43 8.40 -16.49
C LEU A 156 -3.23 9.10 -15.15
N VAL A 157 -3.72 8.51 -14.05
CA VAL A 157 -3.55 9.08 -12.71
C VAL A 157 -2.08 9.14 -12.32
N ALA A 158 -1.28 8.11 -12.61
CA ALA A 158 0.15 8.11 -12.30
C ALA A 158 0.94 9.13 -13.15
N LYS A 159 0.64 9.20 -14.46
CA LYS A 159 1.36 10.07 -15.41
C LYS A 159 1.02 11.55 -15.23
N TYR A 160 -0.24 11.86 -14.96
CA TYR A 160 -0.73 13.23 -14.78
C TYR A 160 -0.94 13.58 -13.30
N ALA A 161 -0.33 12.80 -12.39
CA ALA A 161 -0.32 13.11 -10.97
C ALA A 161 0.24 14.53 -10.76
N PRO A 162 -0.50 15.43 -10.09
CA PRO A 162 -0.02 16.77 -9.85
C PRO A 162 1.26 16.71 -9.01
N SER A 163 2.24 17.55 -9.36
CA SER A 163 3.39 17.80 -8.52
C SER A 163 2.93 18.53 -7.27
N ASN A 164 2.46 17.80 -6.27
CA ASN A 164 2.14 18.34 -4.95
C ASN A 164 3.43 18.63 -4.17
N VAL A 165 4.34 19.41 -4.78
CA VAL A 165 5.36 20.14 -4.04
C VAL A 165 4.58 21.10 -3.16
N GLY A 166 4.43 20.76 -1.89
CA GLY A 166 3.82 21.67 -0.92
C GLY A 166 4.46 23.05 -1.11
N ALA A 167 3.64 24.10 -1.09
CA ALA A 167 4.13 25.47 -1.15
C ALA A 167 5.34 25.60 -0.22
N PRO A 168 6.46 26.19 -0.66
CA PRO A 168 7.63 26.34 0.21
C PRO A 168 7.17 26.96 1.51
N ALA A 169 7.45 26.30 2.63
CA ALA A 169 7.18 26.86 3.94
C ALA A 169 7.78 28.26 3.95
N SER A 170 6.93 29.28 4.14
CA SER A 170 7.38 30.66 4.22
C SER A 170 8.56 30.72 5.20
N PRO A 171 9.69 31.34 4.84
CA PRO A 171 10.83 31.42 5.74
C PRO A 171 10.33 32.06 7.04
N VAL A 172 10.42 31.31 8.13
CA VAL A 172 10.20 31.83 9.47
C VAL A 172 11.21 32.97 9.63
N SER A 173 10.71 34.20 9.61
CA SER A 173 11.52 35.38 9.88
C SER A 173 12.16 35.20 11.25
N THR A 174 13.46 34.97 11.27
CA THR A 174 14.28 35.02 12.48
C THR A 174 14.18 36.44 13.02
N GLN A 175 13.26 36.64 13.96
CA GLN A 175 13.17 37.86 14.75
C GLN A 175 14.45 37.94 15.57
N THR A 176 15.39 38.76 15.10
CA THR A 176 16.61 39.09 15.82
C THR A 176 16.21 39.91 17.04
N ALA A 177 16.34 39.33 18.23
CA ALA A 177 16.13 40.08 19.47
C ALA A 177 17.18 41.21 19.55
N PRO A 178 16.77 42.44 19.91
CA PRO A 178 17.70 43.55 20.02
C PRO A 178 18.67 43.32 21.18
N ILE A 179 19.96 43.48 20.90
CA ILE A 179 21.04 43.49 21.89
C ILE A 179 20.83 44.73 22.77
N GLN A 180 20.48 44.54 24.04
CA GLN A 180 20.53 45.61 25.04
C GLN A 180 22.00 45.95 25.30
N LYS A 181 22.33 47.25 25.15
CA LYS A 181 23.57 47.86 25.62
C LYS A 181 23.51 48.10 27.13
#